data_AF-A0A938MA69-F1
#
_entry.id   AF-A0A938MA69-F1
#
_cell.length_a   1.000
_cell.length_b   1.000
_cell.length_c   1.000
_cell.angle_alpha   90.00
_cell.angle_beta   90.00
_cell.angle_gamma   90.00
#
_symmetry.space_group_name_H-M   'P 1'
#
loop_
_entity.id
_entity.type
_entity.pdbx_description
1 polymer ?
#
loop_
_entity_poly.entity_id
_entity_poly.type
_entity_poly.pdbx_seq_one_letter_code
_entity_poly.pdbx_strand_id
1 'polypeptide(L)'
;CIMERGPVREVLRNPQHPYTRSLLAAIPRIKDTSDRLRAIKGEIPSPLERPGGCPFHTRCQQMIPGRCAEHKPDAYPVGPDHFSSCFLHEEVRSD
;
A
#
# COMPACT_ATOMS: atom_id res chain seq x y z
N CYS A 1 2.30 3.62 11.21
CA CYS A 1 1.33 4.19 10.26
C CYS A 1 0.47 3.05 9.76
N ILE A 2 -0.85 3.18 9.83
CA ILE A 2 -1.75 2.19 9.23
C ILE A 2 -1.87 2.53 7.75
N MET A 3 -1.48 1.63 6.87
CA MET A 3 -1.52 1.84 5.42
C MET A 3 -2.91 1.55 4.83
N GLU A 4 -3.60 0.58 5.40
CA GLU A 4 -4.94 0.17 4.98
C GLU A 4 -5.65 -0.48 6.16
N ARG A 5 -6.96 -0.24 6.31
CA ARG A 5 -7.80 -0.81 7.37
C ARG A 5 -9.19 -1.06 6.84
N GLY A 6 -9.75 -2.23 7.11
CA GLY A 6 -11.15 -2.52 6.85
C GLY A 6 -11.53 -3.96 7.16
N PRO A 7 -12.72 -4.39 6.74
CA PRO A 7 -13.14 -5.79 6.89
C PRO A 7 -12.11 -6.74 6.29
N VAL A 8 -11.82 -7.85 6.98
CA VAL A 8 -10.78 -8.81 6.56
C VAL A 8 -10.98 -9.26 5.11
N ARG A 9 -12.24 -9.53 4.70
CA ARG A 9 -12.55 -9.96 3.34
C ARG A 9 -12.21 -8.89 2.30
N GLU A 10 -12.49 -7.62 2.58
CA GLU A 10 -12.20 -6.52 1.66
C GLU A 10 -10.70 -6.28 1.54
N VAL A 11 -9.97 -6.20 2.66
CA VAL A 11 -8.51 -6.00 2.64
C VAL A 11 -7.78 -7.12 1.91
N LEU A 12 -8.25 -8.37 2.02
CA LEU A 12 -7.62 -9.52 1.37
C LEU A 12 -8.03 -9.69 -0.11
N ARG A 13 -9.26 -9.35 -0.49
CA ARG A 13 -9.78 -9.59 -1.86
C ARG A 13 -9.76 -8.37 -2.75
N ASN A 14 -9.88 -7.18 -2.16
CA ASN A 14 -9.93 -5.90 -2.85
C ASN A 14 -8.93 -4.89 -2.25
N PRO A 15 -7.64 -5.25 -2.08
CA PRO A 15 -6.63 -4.37 -1.50
C PRO A 15 -6.43 -3.08 -2.33
N GLN A 16 -6.59 -1.94 -1.68
CA GLN A 16 -6.54 -0.63 -2.34
C GLN A 16 -5.15 0.01 -2.24
N HIS A 17 -4.42 -0.21 -1.14
CA HIS A 17 -3.10 0.37 -0.97
C HIS A 17 -2.03 -0.44 -1.73
N PRO A 18 -1.11 0.21 -2.48
CA PRO A 18 -0.04 -0.48 -3.22
C PRO A 18 0.81 -1.43 -2.35
N TYR A 19 1.07 -1.05 -1.09
CA TYR A 19 1.73 -1.91 -0.10
C TYR A 19 0.99 -3.22 0.15
N THR A 20 -0.32 -3.17 0.46
CA THR A 20 -1.14 -4.36 0.74
C THR A 20 -1.22 -5.26 -0.49
N ARG A 21 -1.40 -4.68 -1.69
CA ARG A 21 -1.31 -5.41 -2.97
C ARG A 21 0.01 -6.15 -3.10
N SER A 22 1.11 -5.48 -2.81
CA SER A 22 2.46 -6.05 -2.93
C SER A 22 2.70 -7.16 -1.90
N LEU A 23 2.20 -7.01 -0.68
CA LEU A 23 2.27 -8.07 0.34
C LEU A 23 1.50 -9.32 -0.10
N LEU A 24 0.27 -9.16 -0.57
CA LEU A 24 -0.56 -10.29 -1.00
C LEU A 24 0.02 -10.98 -2.24
N ALA A 25 0.61 -10.22 -3.16
CA ALA A 25 1.29 -10.76 -4.33
C ALA A 25 2.58 -11.53 -3.99
N ALA A 26 3.19 -11.27 -2.83
CA ALA A 26 4.38 -11.98 -2.36
C ALA A 26 4.07 -13.30 -1.66
N ILE A 27 2.79 -13.62 -1.41
CA ILE A 27 2.39 -14.88 -0.77
C ILE A 27 2.55 -16.03 -1.76
N PRO A 28 3.39 -17.04 -1.44
CA PRO A 28 3.54 -18.23 -2.28
C PRO A 28 2.21 -18.98 -2.43
N ARG A 29 1.88 -19.38 -3.66
CA ARG A 29 0.74 -20.26 -3.91
C ARG A 29 1.22 -21.71 -3.89
N ILE A 30 0.54 -22.55 -3.11
CA ILE A 30 0.88 -23.97 -2.94
C ILE A 30 0.89 -24.73 -4.28
N LYS A 31 0.08 -24.30 -5.26
CA LYS A 31 0.00 -24.93 -6.59
C LYS A 31 1.07 -24.48 -7.58
N ASP A 32 1.76 -23.37 -7.31
CA ASP A 32 2.75 -22.77 -8.22
C ASP A 32 4.15 -22.91 -7.63
N THR A 33 4.68 -24.14 -7.61
CA THR A 33 6.08 -24.40 -7.19
C THR A 33 7.11 -23.94 -8.23
N SER A 34 6.65 -23.45 -9.39
CA SER A 34 7.47 -23.05 -10.54
C SER A 34 7.51 -21.54 -10.78
N ASP A 35 6.60 -20.75 -10.20
CA ASP A 35 6.58 -19.30 -10.44
C ASP A 35 7.53 -18.57 -9.48
N ARG A 36 8.38 -17.71 -10.05
CA ARG A 36 9.26 -16.84 -9.24
C ARG A 36 8.40 -15.93 -8.38
N LEU A 37 8.67 -15.94 -7.07
CA LEU A 37 8.05 -15.03 -6.11
C LEU A 37 8.17 -13.58 -6.59
N ARG A 38 7.05 -12.86 -6.62
CA ARG A 38 7.03 -11.42 -6.90
C ARG A 38 7.48 -10.66 -5.66
N ALA A 39 8.79 -10.48 -5.54
CA ALA A 39 9.37 -9.66 -4.49
C ALA A 39 8.92 -8.20 -4.62
N ILE A 40 8.66 -7.56 -3.48
CA ILE A 40 8.48 -6.12 -3.41
C ILE A 40 9.83 -5.48 -3.74
N LYS A 41 9.88 -4.63 -4.77
CA LYS A 41 11.12 -3.97 -5.20
C LYS A 41 11.59 -2.95 -4.15
N GLY A 42 12.91 -2.82 -4.00
CA GLY A 42 13.57 -1.86 -3.12
C GLY A 42 13.84 -2.38 -1.70
N GLU A 43 14.66 -1.64 -0.96
CA GLU A 43 15.10 -2.01 0.38
C GLU A 43 14.16 -1.49 1.46
N ILE A 44 14.06 -2.22 2.57
CA ILE A 44 13.32 -1.77 3.74
C ILE A 44 14.18 -0.69 4.42
N PRO A 45 13.71 0.56 4.54
CA PRO A 45 14.47 1.60 5.21
C PRO A 45 14.69 1.23 6.68
N SER A 46 15.84 1.66 7.22
CA SER A 46 16.15 1.49 8.64
C SER A 46 15.02 2.06 9.51
N PRO A 47 14.59 1.37 10.58
CA PRO A 47 13.61 1.92 11.52
C PRO A 47 14.04 3.24 12.15
N LEU A 48 15.36 3.50 12.25
CA LEU A 48 15.96 4.72 12.77
C LEU A 48 15.96 5.87 11.73
N GLU A 49 15.91 5.53 10.44
CA GLU A 49 15.93 6.47 9.31
C GLU A 49 14.61 6.41 8.55
N ARG A 50 13.50 6.63 9.26
CA ARG A 50 12.19 6.56 8.63
C ARG A 50 12.04 7.72 7.64
N PRO A 51 11.73 7.44 6.36
CA PRO A 51 11.51 8.49 5.38
C PRO A 51 10.34 9.40 5.80
N GLY A 52 10.43 10.67 5.40
CA GLY A 52 9.33 11.63 5.49
C GLY A 52 8.12 11.18 4.66
N GLY A 53 6.98 11.85 4.86
CA GLY A 53 5.77 11.60 4.11
C GLY A 53 5.18 10.19 4.25
N CYS A 54 4.85 9.56 3.12
CA CYS A 54 4.31 8.20 3.04
C CYS A 54 5.43 7.17 3.30
N PRO A 55 5.36 6.33 4.35
CA PRO A 55 6.47 5.42 4.71
C PRO A 55 6.80 4.35 3.65
N PHE A 56 5.93 4.17 2.66
CA PHE A 56 6.12 3.21 1.57
C PHE A 56 6.63 3.85 0.28
N HIS A 57 6.79 5.18 0.21
CA HIS A 57 7.06 5.90 -1.05
C HIS A 57 8.33 5.42 -1.76
N THR A 58 9.37 5.01 -1.04
CA THR A 58 10.64 4.53 -1.62
C THR A 58 10.55 3.18 -2.33
N ARG A 59 9.49 2.41 -2.06
CA ARG A 59 9.23 1.07 -2.64
C ARG A 59 7.92 1.02 -3.44
N CYS A 60 7.15 2.09 -3.44
CA CYS A 60 5.87 2.16 -4.11
C CYS A 60 6.07 2.39 -5.61
N GLN A 61 5.61 1.45 -6.44
CA GLN A 61 5.64 1.61 -7.91
C GLN A 61 4.66 2.69 -8.43
N GLN A 62 3.76 3.15 -7.58
CA GLN A 62 2.76 4.19 -7.86
C GLN A 62 3.02 5.45 -7.01
N MET A 63 4.28 5.66 -6.61
CA MET A 63 4.69 6.85 -5.88
C MET A 63 4.43 8.11 -6.70
N ILE A 64 3.86 9.14 -6.08
CA ILE A 64 3.66 10.47 -6.67
C ILE A 64 4.82 11.36 -6.20
N PRO A 65 5.76 11.75 -7.09
CA PRO A 65 6.90 12.62 -6.74
C PRO A 65 6.43 13.96 -6.18
N GLY A 66 7.16 14.52 -5.22
CA GLY A 66 6.80 15.77 -4.52
C GLY A 66 5.60 15.67 -3.57
N ARG A 67 4.76 14.62 -3.69
CA ARG A 67 3.62 14.40 -2.78
C ARG A 67 3.93 13.33 -1.74
N CYS A 68 4.22 12.12 -2.19
CA CYS A 68 4.41 10.96 -1.30
C CYS A 68 5.68 11.05 -0.45
N ALA A 69 6.71 11.78 -0.88
CA ALA A 69 7.97 11.92 -0.13
C ALA A 69 7.89 13.03 0.94
N GLU A 70 7.03 14.02 0.73
CA GLU A 70 6.95 15.23 1.56
C GLU A 70 5.77 15.21 2.51
N HIS A 71 4.67 14.57 2.11
CA HIS A 71 3.43 14.58 2.86
C HIS A 71 2.97 13.17 3.23
N LYS A 72 2.33 13.07 4.39
CA LYS A 72 1.71 11.85 4.87
C LYS A 72 0.25 11.83 4.40
N PRO A 73 -0.22 10.76 3.75
CA PRO A 73 -1.62 10.67 3.34
C PRO A 73 -2.53 10.51 4.55
N ASP A 74 -3.71 11.12 4.46
CA ASP A 74 -4.84 10.82 5.35
C ASP A 74 -5.42 9.44 5.03
N ALA A 75 -6.30 8.94 5.90
CA ALA A 75 -7.05 7.71 5.64
C ALA A 75 -8.28 8.02 4.78
N TYR A 76 -8.21 7.70 3.49
CA TYR A 76 -9.30 7.94 2.56
C TYR A 76 -10.26 6.76 2.53
N PRO A 77 -11.59 6.98 2.50
CA PRO A 77 -12.56 5.91 2.33
C PRO A 77 -12.44 5.31 0.93
N VAL A 78 -12.45 3.98 0.87
CA VAL A 78 -12.40 3.20 -0.38
C VAL A 78 -13.48 2.13 -0.44
N GLY A 79 -14.40 2.14 0.54
CA GLY A 79 -15.54 1.26 0.68
C GLY A 79 -16.15 1.35 2.09
N PRO A 80 -17.24 0.64 2.38
CA PRO A 80 -17.84 0.58 3.71
C PRO A 80 -16.83 0.05 4.74
N ASP A 81 -16.57 0.85 5.78
CA ASP A 81 -15.56 0.58 6.81
C ASP A 81 -14.14 0.27 6.29
N HIS A 82 -13.84 0.60 5.03
CA HIS A 82 -12.56 0.32 4.38
C HIS A 82 -11.86 1.62 4.00
N PHE A 83 -10.64 1.80 4.50
CA PHE A 83 -9.84 3.00 4.38
C PHE A 83 -8.43 2.67 3.90
N SER A 84 -7.89 3.49 3.00
CA SER A 84 -6.54 3.40 2.46
C SER A 84 -5.81 4.72 2.69
N SER A 85 -4.65 4.67 3.37
CA SER A 85 -3.80 5.82 3.59
C SER A 85 -2.90 6.06 2.37
N CYS A 86 -3.49 6.50 1.25
CA CYS A 86 -2.80 6.66 -0.02
C CYS A 86 -3.36 7.84 -0.83
N PHE A 87 -2.48 8.73 -1.32
CA PHE A 87 -2.88 9.87 -2.16
C PHE A 87 -3.57 9.49 -3.47
N LEU A 88 -3.48 8.24 -3.92
CA LEU A 88 -4.25 7.74 -5.07
C LEU A 88 -5.77 7.83 -4.86
N HIS A 89 -6.25 8.04 -3.63
CA HIS A 89 -7.66 8.15 -3.27
C HIS A 89 -8.06 9.55 -2.78
N GLU A 90 -7.15 10.53 -2.85
CA GLU A 90 -7.40 11.91 -2.39
C GLU A 90 -8.56 12.58 -3.16
N GLU A 91 -8.82 12.16 -4.40
CA GLU A 91 -9.84 12.73 -5.29
C GLU A 91 -11.17 11.97 -5.30
N VAL A 92 -11.34 10.89 -4.54
CA VAL A 92 -12.63 10.16 -4.46
C VAL A 92 -13.58 10.87 -3.50
N ARG A 93 -13.94 12.11 -3.85
CA ARG A 93 -15.16 12.78 -3.36
C ARG A 93 -16.16 12.74 -4.50
N SER A 94 -16.85 11.61 -4.62
CA SER A 94 -18.11 11.56 -5.37
C SER A 94 -19.22 11.80 -4.34
N ASP A 95 -19.85 12.96 -4.44
CA ASP A 95 -21.19 13.20 -3.90
C ASP A 95 -22.20 12.22 -4.54
#